data_AF-A0A3M1JAM7-F1
#
_entry.id   AF-A0A3M1JAM7-F1
#
_cell.length_a   1.000
_cell.length_b   1.000
_cell.length_c   1.000
_cell.angle_alpha   90.00
_cell.angle_beta   90.00
_cell.angle_gamma   90.00
#
_symmetry.space_group_name_H-M   'P 1'
#
loop_
_entity.id
_entity.type
_entity.pdbx_description
1 polymer ?
#
loop_
_entity_poly.entity_id
_entity_poly.type
_entity_poly.pdbx_seq_one_letter_code
_entity_poly.pdbx_strand_id
1 'polypeptide(L)'
;MAVFTLPQEMMPFFRHHLEYLTDHAVDPDKRRYATKHEAVRHYIDIDHWGTYPFPEVPRDWTDALLRYGELQFIRDQGDTLFLRSTKIVRGRSRADTVRFQVSDPSLPLALPLLPYRKFWQSHVLPQYYEDEWRVPVDTITRLLGVSAVGIREVKVVDHFSEYGIIPYHLERVQQELAKAFESKNPATILRVAAEFGHYIGDAHVPLHTTENYNGAMTNQIGIHAFWESRLPELFADETYDNYVGGAAYIADKKKFFWDAVLSSHALVDSVLKVEKRLSQTYPGDQQYCFEERLGRSVRTQCEAYAAAYHKAMGGMVEARWRAAIMAIGSAWFTAWVDAGQPDLRPLLGKDYVEDAEAEALNKAYQAGEAKGRPHEG
;
A
#
# COMPACT_ATOMS: atom_id res chain seq x y z
N MET A 1 14.63 -3.96 -13.76
CA MET A 1 15.93 -3.55 -13.15
C MET A 1 16.30 -4.29 -11.86
N ALA A 2 15.40 -4.45 -10.88
CA ALA A 2 15.73 -5.04 -9.57
C ALA A 2 16.40 -6.43 -9.61
N VAL A 3 16.06 -7.26 -10.61
CA VAL A 3 16.71 -8.57 -10.85
C VAL A 3 18.23 -8.47 -10.84
N PHE A 4 18.80 -7.41 -11.45
CA PHE A 4 20.25 -7.23 -11.58
C PHE A 4 20.97 -6.87 -10.27
N THR A 5 20.24 -6.63 -9.19
CA THR A 5 20.81 -6.39 -7.85
C THR A 5 21.02 -7.69 -7.06
N LEU A 6 20.42 -8.79 -7.50
CA LEU A 6 20.38 -10.06 -6.77
C LEU A 6 21.75 -10.77 -6.74
N PRO A 7 22.03 -11.58 -5.70
CA PRO A 7 23.26 -12.37 -5.63
C PRO A 7 23.27 -13.50 -6.67
N GLN A 8 24.46 -14.09 -6.90
CA GLN A 8 24.69 -15.10 -7.95
C GLN A 8 23.82 -16.36 -7.79
N GLU A 9 23.40 -16.67 -6.58
CA GLU A 9 22.56 -17.83 -6.24
C GLU A 9 21.09 -17.63 -6.65
N MET A 10 20.63 -16.38 -6.72
CA MET A 10 19.26 -16.03 -7.09
C MET A 10 19.14 -15.57 -8.54
N MET A 11 20.15 -14.83 -9.00
CA MET A 11 20.14 -14.14 -10.30
C MET A 11 19.76 -15.05 -11.48
N PRO A 12 20.29 -16.30 -11.62
CA PRO A 12 19.92 -17.15 -12.75
C PRO A 12 18.42 -17.46 -12.80
N PHE A 13 17.78 -17.72 -11.65
CA PHE A 13 16.35 -17.99 -11.57
C PHE A 13 15.54 -16.76 -11.98
N PHE A 14 15.79 -15.60 -11.37
CA PHE A 14 15.02 -14.39 -11.68
C PHE A 14 15.26 -13.87 -13.10
N ARG A 15 16.48 -13.98 -13.61
CA ARG A 15 16.82 -13.57 -14.98
C ARG A 15 16.15 -14.47 -16.02
N HIS A 16 16.06 -15.78 -15.77
CA HIS A 16 15.37 -16.70 -16.66
C HIS A 16 13.89 -16.35 -16.80
N HIS A 17 13.25 -15.84 -15.75
CA HIS A 17 11.83 -15.49 -15.71
C HIS A 17 11.56 -13.98 -15.78
N LEU A 18 12.48 -13.20 -16.37
CA LEU A 18 12.37 -11.73 -16.37
C LEU A 18 11.12 -11.23 -17.10
N GLU A 19 10.72 -11.89 -18.19
CA GLU A 19 9.52 -11.58 -18.96
C GLU A 19 8.26 -11.73 -18.10
N TYR A 20 8.09 -12.89 -17.44
CA TYR A 20 7.00 -13.12 -16.49
C TYR A 20 6.93 -12.01 -15.42
N LEU A 21 8.05 -11.69 -14.78
CA LEU A 21 8.08 -10.66 -13.73
C LEU A 21 7.68 -9.28 -14.27
N THR A 22 7.98 -9.00 -15.54
CA THR A 22 7.66 -7.73 -16.20
C THR A 22 6.17 -7.67 -16.53
N ASP A 23 5.63 -8.73 -17.14
CA ASP A 23 4.23 -8.78 -17.58
C ASP A 23 3.25 -8.83 -16.41
N HIS A 24 3.62 -9.54 -15.35
CA HIS A 24 2.81 -9.69 -14.14
C HIS A 24 3.05 -8.59 -13.09
N ALA A 25 3.98 -7.66 -13.33
CA ALA A 25 4.18 -6.52 -12.44
C ALA A 25 2.91 -5.66 -12.34
N VAL A 26 2.13 -5.55 -13.42
CA VAL A 26 0.92 -4.71 -13.48
C VAL A 26 -0.36 -5.41 -13.01
N ASP A 27 -0.28 -6.68 -12.61
CA ASP A 27 -1.47 -7.45 -12.23
C ASP A 27 -2.22 -6.92 -11.00
N PRO A 28 -1.55 -6.40 -9.95
CA PRO A 28 -2.23 -5.69 -8.86
C PRO A 28 -3.16 -4.58 -9.34
N ASP A 29 -2.71 -3.75 -10.29
CA ASP A 29 -3.54 -2.67 -10.86
C ASP A 29 -4.75 -3.21 -11.63
N LYS A 30 -4.62 -4.36 -12.30
CA LYS A 30 -5.77 -5.03 -12.94
C LYS A 30 -6.72 -5.62 -11.90
N ARG A 31 -6.21 -6.11 -10.77
CA ARG A 31 -6.99 -6.77 -9.72
C ARG A 31 -7.91 -5.81 -8.96
N ARG A 32 -7.63 -4.50 -8.95
CA ARG A 32 -8.54 -3.49 -8.37
C ARG A 32 -9.93 -3.43 -9.04
N TYR A 33 -10.05 -3.91 -10.28
CA TYR A 33 -11.34 -4.03 -10.98
C TYR A 33 -12.15 -5.24 -10.48
N ALA A 34 -11.48 -6.25 -9.93
CA ALA A 34 -12.12 -7.43 -9.37
C ALA A 34 -12.60 -7.21 -7.92
N THR A 35 -11.78 -6.61 -7.06
CA THR A 35 -12.05 -6.51 -5.62
C THR A 35 -11.68 -5.16 -5.00
N LYS A 36 -12.58 -4.65 -4.12
CA LYS A 36 -12.35 -3.43 -3.33
C LYS A 36 -11.15 -3.56 -2.37
N HIS A 37 -10.84 -4.78 -1.95
CA HIS A 37 -9.74 -5.06 -1.02
C HIS A 37 -8.37 -4.96 -1.67
N GLU A 38 -8.31 -4.88 -3.01
CA GLU A 38 -7.04 -4.67 -3.72
C GLU A 38 -6.65 -3.20 -3.72
N ALA A 39 -7.59 -2.31 -4.05
CA ALA A 39 -7.29 -0.89 -4.27
C ALA A 39 -6.54 -0.23 -3.09
N VAL A 40 -6.94 -0.56 -1.87
CA VAL A 40 -6.32 -0.02 -0.64
C VAL A 40 -4.87 -0.47 -0.40
N ARG A 41 -4.37 -1.44 -1.18
CA ARG A 41 -3.00 -1.97 -1.06
C ARG A 41 -1.96 -1.13 -1.80
N HIS A 42 -2.41 -0.21 -2.66
CA HIS A 42 -1.58 0.62 -3.52
C HIS A 42 -1.19 1.98 -2.91
N TYR A 43 -1.75 2.34 -1.77
CA TYR A 43 -1.52 3.66 -1.17
C TYR A 43 -1.70 3.67 0.34
N ILE A 44 -1.37 4.80 0.95
CA ILE A 44 -1.83 5.20 2.29
C ILE A 44 -1.94 6.73 2.34
N ASP A 45 -3.14 7.25 2.53
CA ASP A 45 -3.38 8.68 2.68
C ASP A 45 -3.01 9.11 4.11
N ILE A 46 -1.71 9.07 4.41
CA ILE A 46 -1.20 9.15 5.78
C ILE A 46 -1.41 10.54 6.41
N ASP A 47 -1.56 11.57 5.59
CA ASP A 47 -1.91 12.94 5.98
C ASP A 47 -3.36 13.09 6.47
N HIS A 48 -4.24 12.14 6.15
CA HIS A 48 -5.55 12.05 6.78
C HIS A 48 -5.44 11.85 8.30
N TRP A 49 -4.43 11.10 8.74
CA TRP A 49 -4.35 10.57 10.11
C TRP A 49 -3.49 11.41 11.07
N GLY A 50 -2.79 12.44 10.58
CA GLY A 50 -1.96 13.28 11.43
C GLY A 50 -0.99 14.16 10.69
N THR A 51 0.12 14.48 11.35
CA THR A 51 1.17 15.36 10.82
C THR A 51 2.50 14.63 10.77
N TYR A 52 3.28 14.87 9.73
CA TYR A 52 4.61 14.28 9.55
C TYR A 52 5.49 14.48 10.81
N PRO A 53 6.18 13.44 11.32
CA PRO A 53 6.41 12.11 10.74
C PRO A 53 5.37 11.05 11.14
N PHE A 54 4.14 11.47 11.45
CA PHE A 54 2.98 10.64 11.77
C PHE A 54 3.22 9.69 12.96
N PRO A 55 3.61 10.21 14.14
CA PRO A 55 3.84 9.38 15.32
C PRO A 55 2.56 8.76 15.89
N GLU A 56 1.40 9.37 15.61
CA GLU A 56 0.10 8.90 16.10
C GLU A 56 -0.46 7.74 15.26
N VAL A 57 0.07 7.51 14.04
CA VAL A 57 -0.33 6.39 13.17
C VAL A 57 0.37 5.10 13.64
N PRO A 58 -0.36 4.11 14.16
CA PRO A 58 0.27 2.90 14.68
C PRO A 58 0.96 2.10 13.58
N ARG A 59 2.19 1.67 13.83
CA ARG A 59 3.00 0.89 12.86
C ARG A 59 2.72 -0.61 12.91
N ASP A 60 1.84 -1.04 13.80
CA ASP A 60 1.36 -2.41 13.85
C ASP A 60 -0.06 -2.47 13.29
N TRP A 61 -0.32 -3.47 12.43
CA TRP A 61 -1.59 -3.59 11.73
C TRP A 61 -2.79 -3.74 12.68
N THR A 62 -2.63 -4.54 13.73
CA THR A 62 -3.71 -4.72 14.72
C THR A 62 -3.94 -3.42 15.47
N ASP A 63 -2.86 -2.72 15.85
CA ASP A 63 -2.99 -1.44 16.54
C ASP A 63 -3.62 -0.35 15.66
N ALA A 64 -3.38 -0.36 14.33
CA ALA A 64 -4.01 0.58 13.40
C ALA A 64 -5.52 0.34 13.31
N LEU A 65 -5.94 -0.90 13.01
CA LEU A 65 -7.35 -1.27 12.96
C LEU A 65 -8.07 -0.98 14.28
N LEU A 66 -7.50 -1.36 15.42
CA LEU A 66 -8.15 -1.10 16.71
C LEU A 66 -8.19 0.39 17.06
N ARG A 67 -7.21 1.19 16.62
CA ARG A 67 -7.11 2.63 16.93
C ARG A 67 -8.21 3.42 16.22
N TYR A 68 -8.58 3.01 15.02
CA TYR A 68 -9.55 3.69 14.16
C TYR A 68 -10.84 2.90 13.99
N GLY A 69 -10.97 1.75 14.65
CA GLY A 69 -12.16 0.93 14.65
C GLY A 69 -13.26 1.44 15.57
N GLU A 70 -14.49 1.09 15.19
CA GLU A 70 -15.70 1.33 15.98
C GLU A 70 -16.46 0.02 16.20
N LEU A 71 -16.91 -0.20 17.44
CA LEU A 71 -17.85 -1.27 17.77
C LEU A 71 -19.26 -0.70 17.85
N GLN A 72 -20.19 -1.26 17.10
CA GLN A 72 -21.61 -0.89 17.09
C GLN A 72 -22.45 -1.99 17.73
N PHE A 73 -23.06 -1.70 18.88
CA PHE A 73 -23.94 -2.62 19.61
C PHE A 73 -25.38 -2.33 19.21
N ILE A 74 -25.96 -3.21 18.42
CA ILE A 74 -27.33 -3.07 17.93
C ILE A 74 -28.26 -3.68 18.98
N ARG A 75 -29.17 -2.87 19.52
CA ARG A 75 -30.11 -3.30 20.56
C ARG A 75 -31.40 -3.85 19.98
N ASP A 76 -32.14 -4.61 20.77
CA ASP A 76 -33.41 -5.24 20.36
C ASP A 76 -34.48 -4.21 19.94
N GLN A 77 -34.41 -2.99 20.48
CA GLN A 77 -35.34 -1.90 20.19
C GLN A 77 -34.99 -1.11 18.92
N GLY A 78 -33.90 -1.49 18.23
CA GLY A 78 -33.46 -0.88 16.97
C GLY A 78 -32.52 0.31 17.11
N ASP A 79 -32.18 0.72 18.34
CA ASP A 79 -31.17 1.74 18.59
C ASP A 79 -29.76 1.13 18.64
N THR A 80 -28.74 1.94 18.31
CA THR A 80 -27.34 1.50 18.21
C THR A 80 -26.48 2.29 19.18
N LEU A 81 -25.76 1.59 20.04
CA LEU A 81 -24.66 2.17 20.81
C LEU A 81 -23.36 2.05 20.03
N PHE A 82 -22.46 3.01 20.20
CA PHE A 82 -21.10 2.90 19.64
C PHE A 82 -20.03 3.07 20.70
N LEU A 83 -18.91 2.37 20.47
CA LEU A 83 -17.65 2.50 21.19
C LEU A 83 -16.55 2.65 20.14
N ARG A 84 -16.02 3.87 20.00
CA ARG A 84 -15.00 4.22 19.01
C ARG A 84 -13.67 4.48 19.70
N SER A 85 -12.61 3.85 19.23
CA SER A 85 -11.27 4.11 19.73
C SER A 85 -10.80 5.53 19.38
N THR A 86 -10.25 6.24 20.37
CA THR A 86 -9.80 7.64 20.21
C THR A 86 -8.32 7.85 20.44
N LYS A 87 -7.67 7.01 21.27
CA LYS A 87 -6.23 7.09 21.51
C LYS A 87 -5.70 5.80 22.12
N ILE A 88 -4.50 5.39 21.70
CA ILE A 88 -3.69 4.42 22.44
C ILE A 88 -2.74 5.22 23.35
N VAL A 89 -2.88 5.05 24.66
CA VAL A 89 -2.02 5.71 25.66
C VAL A 89 -0.97 4.72 26.12
N ARG A 90 0.30 5.01 25.82
CA ARG A 90 1.45 4.21 26.25
C ARG A 90 1.93 4.66 27.63
N GLY A 91 1.89 3.76 28.61
CA GLY A 91 2.29 4.04 29.99
C GLY A 91 3.76 3.67 30.27
N ARG A 92 4.35 4.24 31.33
CA ARG A 92 5.74 3.91 31.74
C ARG A 92 5.90 2.50 32.32
N SER A 93 4.82 1.79 32.63
CA SER A 93 4.84 0.46 33.28
C SER A 93 3.62 -0.37 32.87
N ARG A 94 3.66 -1.08 31.74
CA ARG A 94 2.70 -2.13 31.28
C ARG A 94 1.19 -1.80 31.34
N ALA A 95 0.82 -0.57 31.66
CA ALA A 95 -0.54 -0.06 31.79
C ALA A 95 -0.93 0.72 30.53
N ASP A 96 -0.61 0.16 29.36
CA ASP A 96 -1.09 0.72 28.11
C ASP A 96 -2.61 0.61 28.08
N THR A 97 -3.27 1.68 27.67
CA THR A 97 -4.75 1.74 27.62
C THR A 97 -5.21 2.22 26.26
N VAL A 98 -6.41 1.81 25.87
CA VAL A 98 -7.15 2.41 24.77
C VAL A 98 -8.24 3.28 25.38
N ARG A 99 -8.36 4.51 24.89
CA ARG A 99 -9.43 5.45 25.24
C ARG A 99 -10.53 5.39 24.20
N PHE A 100 -11.77 5.58 24.64
CA PHE A 100 -12.94 5.49 23.78
C PHE A 100 -13.80 6.74 23.84
N GLN A 101 -14.38 7.08 22.69
CA GLN A 101 -15.58 7.88 22.60
C GLN A 101 -16.77 6.92 22.59
N VAL A 102 -17.77 7.19 23.41
CA VAL A 102 -18.93 6.32 23.58
C VAL A 102 -20.23 7.10 23.40
N SER A 103 -21.26 6.44 22.91
CA SER A 103 -22.60 7.03 22.78
C SER A 103 -23.41 7.04 24.07
N ASP A 104 -23.03 6.21 25.05
CA ASP A 104 -23.78 5.98 26.27
C ASP A 104 -22.84 5.81 27.48
N PRO A 105 -23.13 6.45 28.64
CA PRO A 105 -22.30 6.38 29.83
C PRO A 105 -22.12 4.98 30.44
N SER A 106 -22.98 4.01 30.07
CA SER A 106 -22.84 2.61 30.50
C SER A 106 -21.64 1.90 29.87
N LEU A 107 -21.08 2.45 28.77
CA LEU A 107 -19.90 1.90 28.11
C LEU A 107 -18.60 2.43 28.73
N PRO A 108 -17.53 1.62 28.78
CA PRO A 108 -16.26 2.03 29.37
C PRO A 108 -15.56 3.08 28.51
N LEU A 109 -15.04 4.13 29.17
CA LEU A 109 -14.24 5.18 28.51
C LEU A 109 -12.77 4.76 28.26
N ALA A 110 -12.33 3.65 28.86
CA ALA A 110 -10.99 3.12 28.66
C ALA A 110 -10.92 1.62 28.98
N LEU A 111 -9.98 0.93 28.34
CA LEU A 111 -9.64 -0.47 28.64
C LEU A 111 -8.12 -0.67 28.65
N PRO A 112 -7.61 -1.68 29.38
CA PRO A 112 -6.26 -2.17 29.18
C PRO A 112 -6.05 -2.61 27.72
N LEU A 113 -4.96 -2.16 27.09
CA LEU A 113 -4.70 -2.41 25.67
C LEU A 113 -4.48 -3.89 25.37
N LEU A 114 -3.79 -4.64 26.23
CA LEU A 114 -3.42 -6.02 25.93
C LEU A 114 -4.64 -6.96 25.75
N PRO A 115 -5.62 -7.02 26.67
CA PRO A 115 -6.85 -7.77 26.46
C PRO A 115 -7.64 -7.32 25.23
N TYR A 116 -7.73 -6.00 25.00
CA TYR A 116 -8.45 -5.46 23.85
C TYR A 116 -7.78 -5.82 22.52
N ARG A 117 -6.45 -5.71 22.44
CA ARG A 117 -5.67 -6.16 21.28
C ARG A 117 -5.85 -7.65 21.01
N LYS A 118 -5.82 -8.50 22.04
CA LYS A 118 -6.08 -9.94 21.89
C LYS A 118 -7.47 -10.21 21.32
N PHE A 119 -8.47 -9.49 21.80
CA PHE A 119 -9.83 -9.57 21.25
C PHE A 119 -9.85 -9.21 19.76
N TRP A 120 -9.21 -8.11 19.35
CA TRP A 120 -9.11 -7.74 17.94
C TRP A 120 -8.42 -8.81 17.10
N GLN A 121 -7.30 -9.37 17.57
CA GLN A 121 -6.57 -10.43 16.87
C GLN A 121 -7.38 -11.71 16.71
N SER A 122 -8.15 -12.10 17.73
CA SER A 122 -8.90 -13.36 17.72
C SER A 122 -10.25 -13.27 17.05
N HIS A 123 -10.91 -12.11 17.10
CA HIS A 123 -12.31 -11.99 16.68
C HIS A 123 -12.55 -10.97 15.57
N VAL A 124 -11.69 -9.99 15.35
CA VAL A 124 -11.93 -8.97 14.31
C VAL A 124 -11.04 -9.20 13.10
N LEU A 125 -9.73 -9.26 13.29
CA LEU A 125 -8.75 -9.37 12.21
C LEU A 125 -8.99 -10.56 11.25
N PRO A 126 -9.43 -11.75 11.70
CA PRO A 126 -9.74 -12.85 10.79
C PRO A 126 -10.85 -12.55 9.77
N GLN A 127 -11.70 -11.55 10.04
CA GLN A 127 -12.82 -11.16 9.19
C GLN A 127 -12.45 -10.05 8.19
N TYR A 128 -11.18 -9.64 8.08
CA TYR A 128 -10.79 -8.46 7.30
C TYR A 128 -11.31 -8.43 5.85
N TYR A 129 -11.45 -9.59 5.22
CA TYR A 129 -11.93 -9.73 3.84
C TYR A 129 -13.44 -10.03 3.72
N GLU A 130 -14.16 -10.03 4.84
CA GLU A 130 -15.61 -10.21 4.88
C GLU A 130 -16.34 -8.87 4.66
N ASP A 131 -17.55 -8.92 4.11
CA ASP A 131 -18.36 -7.71 3.85
C ASP A 131 -18.88 -7.06 5.14
N GLU A 132 -19.14 -7.86 6.18
CA GLU A 132 -19.56 -7.38 7.49
C GLU A 132 -18.77 -8.08 8.59
N TRP A 133 -18.22 -7.29 9.52
CA TRP A 133 -17.46 -7.83 10.64
C TRP A 133 -18.36 -7.91 11.88
N ARG A 134 -18.53 -9.12 12.41
CA ARG A 134 -19.40 -9.37 13.56
C ARG A 134 -18.64 -10.09 14.66
N VAL A 135 -18.81 -9.66 15.90
CA VAL A 135 -18.11 -10.26 17.05
C VAL A 135 -19.10 -10.88 18.04
N PRO A 136 -18.73 -11.95 18.77
CA PRO A 136 -19.64 -12.57 19.73
C PRO A 136 -20.01 -11.63 20.87
N VAL A 137 -21.31 -11.37 21.07
CA VAL A 137 -21.86 -10.44 22.07
C VAL A 137 -21.31 -10.74 23.47
N ASP A 138 -21.38 -12.00 23.91
CA ASP A 138 -20.91 -12.41 25.24
C ASP A 138 -19.41 -12.19 25.46
N THR A 139 -18.63 -12.28 24.38
CA THR A 139 -17.16 -12.13 24.47
C THR A 139 -16.80 -10.66 24.66
N ILE A 140 -17.37 -9.77 23.86
CA ILE A 140 -17.07 -8.35 23.95
C ILE A 140 -17.68 -7.73 25.21
N THR A 141 -18.92 -8.06 25.57
CA THR A 141 -19.58 -7.50 26.77
C THR A 141 -18.85 -7.90 28.06
N ARG A 142 -18.36 -9.15 28.15
CA ARG A 142 -17.49 -9.59 29.25
C ARG A 142 -16.18 -8.82 29.32
N LEU A 143 -15.55 -8.57 28.16
CA LEU A 143 -14.32 -7.78 28.10
C LEU A 143 -14.54 -6.32 28.55
N LEU A 144 -15.67 -5.73 28.17
CA LEU A 144 -16.06 -4.37 28.55
C LEU A 144 -16.56 -4.25 30.00
N GLY A 145 -16.96 -5.37 30.62
CA GLY A 145 -17.59 -5.36 31.94
C GLY A 145 -19.01 -4.80 31.92
N VAL A 146 -19.74 -4.98 30.82
CA VAL A 146 -21.12 -4.47 30.62
C VAL A 146 -22.11 -5.62 30.43
N SER A 147 -23.41 -5.33 30.57
CA SER A 147 -24.48 -6.32 30.38
C SER A 147 -24.67 -6.64 28.89
N ALA A 148 -24.88 -7.92 28.57
CA ALA A 148 -25.29 -8.37 27.24
C ALA A 148 -26.80 -8.25 27.00
N VAL A 149 -27.59 -8.03 28.06
CA VAL A 149 -29.06 -7.98 27.98
C VAL A 149 -29.50 -6.85 27.05
N GLY A 150 -30.35 -7.19 26.08
CA GLY A 150 -30.90 -6.24 25.12
C GLY A 150 -29.97 -5.94 23.94
N ILE A 151 -28.80 -6.58 23.84
CA ILE A 151 -27.87 -6.46 22.70
C ILE A 151 -28.09 -7.66 21.77
N ARG A 152 -28.56 -7.38 20.55
CA ARG A 152 -28.85 -8.38 19.54
C ARG A 152 -27.58 -8.86 18.83
N GLU A 153 -26.73 -7.91 18.44
CA GLU A 153 -25.48 -8.19 17.73
C GLU A 153 -24.48 -7.04 17.93
N VAL A 154 -23.20 -7.33 17.68
CA VAL A 154 -22.14 -6.32 17.67
C VAL A 154 -21.42 -6.35 16.33
N LYS A 155 -21.51 -5.24 15.58
CA LYS A 155 -20.80 -5.03 14.33
C LYS A 155 -19.50 -4.26 14.59
N VAL A 156 -18.52 -4.45 13.73
CA VAL A 156 -17.28 -3.67 13.72
C VAL A 156 -17.22 -2.87 12.44
N VAL A 157 -16.91 -1.59 12.57
CA VAL A 157 -16.69 -0.68 11.44
C VAL A 157 -15.22 -0.33 11.39
N ASP A 158 -14.63 -0.55 10.22
CA ASP A 158 -13.27 -0.15 9.89
C ASP A 158 -13.29 1.21 9.19
N HIS A 159 -12.69 2.21 9.84
CA HIS A 159 -12.51 3.54 9.27
C HIS A 159 -11.08 3.76 8.75
N PHE A 160 -10.19 2.76 8.86
CA PHE A 160 -8.78 2.93 8.52
C PHE A 160 -8.48 2.51 7.10
N SER A 161 -8.88 1.28 6.74
CA SER A 161 -8.35 0.64 5.53
C SER A 161 -8.75 1.32 4.24
N GLU A 162 -9.88 2.03 4.22
CA GLU A 162 -10.34 2.80 3.06
C GLU A 162 -9.36 3.93 2.69
N TYR A 163 -8.53 4.39 3.63
CA TYR A 163 -7.45 5.37 3.40
C TYR A 163 -6.11 4.71 3.10
N GLY A 164 -6.10 3.43 2.74
CA GLY A 164 -4.93 2.73 2.25
C GLY A 164 -4.06 2.08 3.35
N ILE A 165 -3.45 0.96 3.00
CA ILE A 165 -2.76 0.04 3.91
C ILE A 165 -1.39 -0.42 3.41
N ILE A 166 -0.83 0.24 2.40
CA ILE A 166 0.39 -0.21 1.71
C ILE A 166 1.56 -0.61 2.64
N PRO A 167 1.96 0.13 3.71
CA PRO A 167 3.08 -0.30 4.54
C PRO A 167 2.80 -1.63 5.28
N TYR A 168 1.56 -1.85 5.71
CA TYR A 168 1.15 -3.10 6.36
C TYR A 168 1.07 -4.26 5.35
N HIS A 169 0.61 -3.95 4.13
CA HIS A 169 0.56 -4.92 3.05
C HIS A 169 1.95 -5.42 2.66
N LEU A 170 2.94 -4.54 2.58
CA LEU A 170 4.33 -4.89 2.29
C LEU A 170 4.91 -5.86 3.32
N GLU A 171 4.65 -5.64 4.62
CA GLU A 171 5.06 -6.59 5.68
C GLU A 171 4.44 -7.97 5.48
N ARG A 172 3.17 -8.05 5.06
CA ARG A 172 2.47 -9.31 4.77
C ARG A 172 3.07 -10.01 3.56
N VAL A 173 3.27 -9.29 2.45
CA VAL A 173 3.81 -9.84 1.20
C VAL A 173 5.26 -10.32 1.39
N GLN A 174 6.05 -9.64 2.22
CA GLN A 174 7.39 -10.10 2.63
C GLN A 174 7.34 -11.51 3.25
N GLN A 175 6.39 -11.76 4.16
CA GLN A 175 6.23 -13.07 4.80
C GLN A 175 5.71 -14.13 3.82
N GLU A 176 4.84 -13.73 2.89
CA GLU A 176 4.32 -14.63 1.85
C GLU A 176 5.42 -15.06 0.88
N LEU A 177 6.28 -14.14 0.46
CA LEU A 177 7.41 -14.46 -0.41
C LEU A 177 8.42 -15.37 0.30
N ALA A 178 8.70 -15.15 1.58
CA ALA A 178 9.57 -16.03 2.37
C ALA A 178 9.00 -17.46 2.41
N LYS A 179 7.70 -17.63 2.72
CA LYS A 179 7.03 -18.94 2.69
C LYS A 179 7.04 -19.57 1.28
N ALA A 180 6.90 -18.77 0.23
CA ALA A 180 6.99 -19.24 -1.14
C ALA A 180 8.37 -19.85 -1.44
N PHE A 181 9.45 -19.19 -0.99
CA PHE A 181 10.80 -19.73 -1.06
C PHE A 181 10.98 -21.01 -0.22
N GLU A 182 10.48 -21.03 1.02
CA GLU A 182 10.54 -22.21 1.91
C GLU A 182 9.89 -23.44 1.25
N SER A 183 8.72 -23.24 0.63
CA SER A 183 7.98 -24.29 -0.06
C SER A 183 8.59 -24.69 -1.43
N LYS A 184 9.57 -23.95 -1.92
CA LYS A 184 10.23 -24.14 -3.23
C LYS A 184 9.23 -24.25 -4.39
N ASN A 185 8.13 -23.48 -4.31
CA ASN A 185 7.12 -23.41 -5.35
C ASN A 185 7.44 -22.25 -6.31
N PRO A 186 7.97 -22.52 -7.51
CA PRO A 186 8.39 -21.47 -8.42
C PRO A 186 7.26 -20.54 -8.84
N ALA A 187 6.05 -21.08 -9.09
CA ALA A 187 4.91 -20.28 -9.55
C ALA A 187 4.50 -19.27 -8.47
N THR A 188 4.45 -19.70 -7.21
CA THR A 188 4.17 -18.79 -6.10
C THR A 188 5.30 -17.80 -5.87
N ILE A 189 6.57 -18.21 -5.99
CA ILE A 189 7.72 -17.29 -5.86
C ILE A 189 7.62 -16.16 -6.89
N LEU A 190 7.42 -16.49 -8.17
CA LEU A 190 7.37 -15.49 -9.23
C LEU A 190 6.17 -14.57 -9.11
N ARG A 191 4.97 -15.13 -8.89
CA ARG A 191 3.74 -14.34 -8.74
C ARG A 191 3.87 -13.36 -7.57
N VAL A 192 4.24 -13.86 -6.39
CA VAL A 192 4.39 -13.00 -5.20
C VAL A 192 5.53 -12.00 -5.38
N ALA A 193 6.64 -12.37 -6.03
CA ALA A 193 7.74 -11.43 -6.30
C ALA A 193 7.34 -10.30 -7.25
N ALA A 194 6.59 -10.59 -8.32
CA ALA A 194 6.07 -9.59 -9.25
C ALA A 194 5.12 -8.61 -8.55
N GLU A 195 4.12 -9.14 -7.84
CA GLU A 195 3.17 -8.33 -7.05
C GLU A 195 3.90 -7.50 -5.98
N PHE A 196 4.90 -8.08 -5.31
CA PHE A 196 5.68 -7.35 -4.31
C PHE A 196 6.48 -6.20 -4.93
N GLY A 197 7.02 -6.42 -6.13
CA GLY A 197 7.69 -5.39 -6.91
C GLY A 197 6.78 -4.19 -7.17
N HIS A 198 5.53 -4.45 -7.56
CA HIS A 198 4.50 -3.43 -7.77
C HIS A 198 4.26 -2.60 -6.51
N TYR A 199 3.87 -3.25 -5.41
CA TYR A 199 3.56 -2.52 -4.18
C TYR A 199 4.77 -1.78 -3.61
N ILE A 200 5.98 -2.30 -3.75
CA ILE A 200 7.18 -1.54 -3.34
C ILE A 200 7.34 -0.32 -4.24
N GLY A 201 7.12 -0.45 -5.55
CA GLY A 201 7.10 0.67 -6.50
C GLY A 201 6.12 1.77 -6.07
N ASP A 202 4.87 1.39 -5.77
CA ASP A 202 3.83 2.31 -5.31
C ASP A 202 4.24 3.06 -4.04
N ALA A 203 4.82 2.36 -3.06
CA ALA A 203 5.32 2.98 -1.83
C ALA A 203 6.43 4.01 -2.09
N HIS A 204 7.06 3.99 -3.27
CA HIS A 204 8.09 4.94 -3.68
C HIS A 204 7.57 6.18 -4.43
N VAL A 205 6.28 6.23 -4.73
CA VAL A 205 5.61 7.39 -5.34
C VAL A 205 5.08 8.30 -4.24
N PRO A 206 5.49 9.59 -4.18
CA PRO A 206 4.96 10.54 -3.20
C PRO A 206 3.43 10.64 -3.19
N LEU A 207 2.80 10.61 -4.37
CA LEU A 207 1.36 10.78 -4.54
C LEU A 207 0.52 9.57 -4.08
N HIS A 208 1.12 8.39 -3.89
CA HIS A 208 0.47 7.25 -3.20
C HIS A 208 0.46 7.38 -1.67
N THR A 209 0.89 8.53 -1.14
CA THR A 209 0.98 8.76 0.32
C THR A 209 0.10 9.90 0.83
N THR A 210 -0.81 10.45 0.01
CA THR A 210 -1.57 11.68 0.32
C THR A 210 -2.99 11.63 -0.23
N GLU A 211 -3.94 12.21 0.49
CA GLU A 211 -5.31 12.43 -0.01
C GLU A 211 -5.32 13.27 -1.31
N ASN A 212 -4.34 14.16 -1.50
CA ASN A 212 -4.22 14.97 -2.71
C ASN A 212 -3.54 14.21 -3.88
N TYR A 213 -3.81 12.92 -4.02
CA TYR A 213 -3.08 11.99 -4.88
C TYR A 213 -3.00 12.45 -6.34
N ASN A 214 -4.09 13.00 -6.90
CA ASN A 214 -4.12 13.54 -8.26
C ASN A 214 -4.23 15.07 -8.31
N GLY A 215 -3.86 15.78 -7.26
CA GLY A 215 -3.77 17.24 -7.27
C GLY A 215 -5.11 17.99 -7.27
N ALA A 216 -6.24 17.33 -7.05
CA ALA A 216 -7.57 17.96 -7.04
C ALA A 216 -7.69 19.06 -5.96
N MET A 217 -7.11 18.84 -4.77
CA MET A 217 -7.16 19.80 -3.66
C MET A 217 -6.31 21.06 -3.91
N THR A 218 -5.40 21.02 -4.90
CA THR A 218 -4.49 22.12 -5.26
C THR A 218 -4.65 22.61 -6.70
N ASN A 219 -5.71 22.17 -7.40
CA ASN A 219 -6.01 22.48 -8.80
C ASN A 219 -4.86 22.11 -9.75
N GLN A 220 -4.43 20.85 -9.68
CA GLN A 220 -3.35 20.23 -10.47
C GLN A 220 -3.77 18.84 -10.96
N ILE A 221 -5.04 18.68 -11.37
CA ILE A 221 -5.60 17.40 -11.84
C ILE A 221 -4.73 16.82 -12.96
N GLY A 222 -4.35 15.55 -12.81
CA GLY A 222 -3.45 14.83 -13.71
C GLY A 222 -1.99 14.80 -13.28
N ILE A 223 -1.62 15.42 -12.15
CA ILE A 223 -0.23 15.42 -11.65
C ILE A 223 0.27 14.01 -11.28
N HIS A 224 -0.65 13.09 -10.94
CA HIS A 224 -0.31 11.69 -10.65
C HIS A 224 0.36 11.02 -11.86
N ALA A 225 -0.37 10.93 -12.97
CA ALA A 225 0.14 10.36 -14.22
C ALA A 225 1.32 11.16 -14.78
N PHE A 226 1.35 12.48 -14.54
CA PHE A 226 2.50 13.30 -14.92
C PHE A 226 3.79 12.83 -14.23
N TRP A 227 3.74 12.65 -12.90
CA TRP A 227 4.91 12.25 -12.12
C TRP A 227 5.28 10.78 -12.32
N GLU A 228 4.30 9.87 -12.26
CA GLU A 228 4.52 8.42 -12.22
C GLU A 228 4.82 7.83 -13.60
N SER A 229 4.17 8.32 -14.65
CA SER A 229 4.28 7.73 -15.99
C SER A 229 5.07 8.63 -16.93
N ARG A 230 4.61 9.87 -17.11
CA ARG A 230 5.13 10.75 -18.17
C ARG A 230 6.61 11.08 -17.98
N LEU A 231 7.05 11.36 -16.76
CA LEU A 231 8.46 11.67 -16.50
C LEU A 231 9.39 10.46 -16.74
N PRO A 232 9.15 9.27 -16.15
CA PRO A 232 9.96 8.10 -16.48
C PRO A 232 9.92 7.71 -17.97
N GLU A 233 8.76 7.73 -18.61
CA GLU A 233 8.61 7.41 -20.04
C GLU A 233 9.50 8.27 -20.95
N LEU A 234 9.65 9.57 -20.62
CA LEU A 234 10.46 10.48 -21.42
C LEU A 234 11.95 10.42 -21.10
N PHE A 235 12.32 10.20 -19.83
CA PHE A 235 13.68 10.49 -19.36
C PHE A 235 14.44 9.29 -18.78
N ALA A 236 13.77 8.22 -18.36
CA ALA A 236 14.43 7.16 -17.60
C ALA A 236 15.47 6.40 -18.42
N ASP A 237 15.13 5.99 -19.64
CA ASP A 237 16.04 5.20 -20.49
C ASP A 237 17.26 6.00 -20.97
N GLU A 238 17.09 7.31 -21.18
CA GLU A 238 18.14 8.18 -21.69
C GLU A 238 19.04 8.78 -20.60
N THR A 239 18.48 9.07 -19.42
CA THR A 239 19.15 9.93 -18.43
C THR A 239 19.36 9.32 -17.06
N TYR A 240 18.59 8.30 -16.65
CA TYR A 240 18.69 7.78 -15.29
C TYR A 240 19.84 6.79 -15.17
N ASP A 241 20.65 6.94 -14.12
CA ASP A 241 21.56 5.89 -13.72
C ASP A 241 20.77 4.80 -12.98
N ASN A 242 20.67 3.62 -13.57
CA ASN A 242 20.00 2.47 -12.97
C ASN A 242 20.94 1.61 -12.09
N TYR A 243 22.22 1.96 -11.97
CA TYR A 243 23.17 1.23 -11.15
C TYR A 243 23.03 1.59 -9.66
N VAL A 244 22.33 0.71 -8.92
CA VAL A 244 22.05 0.91 -7.50
C VAL A 244 22.93 0.07 -6.56
N GLY A 245 23.75 -0.83 -7.10
CA GLY A 245 24.52 -1.80 -6.32
C GLY A 245 23.77 -3.10 -6.03
N GLY A 246 24.33 -3.92 -5.14
CA GLY A 246 23.75 -5.21 -4.76
C GLY A 246 22.67 -5.10 -3.69
N ALA A 247 21.68 -5.99 -3.75
CA ALA A 247 20.61 -6.11 -2.77
C ALA A 247 21.18 -6.33 -1.34
N ALA A 248 20.57 -5.68 -0.36
CA ALA A 248 20.97 -5.77 1.05
C ALA A 248 19.92 -6.46 1.90
N TYR A 249 20.35 -7.16 2.96
CA TYR A 249 19.43 -7.80 3.90
C TYR A 249 18.72 -6.75 4.76
N ILE A 250 17.39 -6.86 4.84
CA ILE A 250 16.54 -5.97 5.64
C ILE A 250 16.28 -6.62 7.00
N ALA A 251 17.00 -6.18 8.03
CA ALA A 251 16.83 -6.67 9.40
C ALA A 251 15.45 -6.30 9.99
N ASP A 252 15.10 -5.01 9.96
CA ASP A 252 13.81 -4.51 10.42
C ASP A 252 12.92 -4.15 9.23
N LYS A 253 12.13 -5.14 8.78
CA LYS A 253 11.27 -5.00 7.59
C LYS A 253 10.16 -3.97 7.80
N LYS A 254 9.58 -3.94 9.01
CA LYS A 254 8.58 -2.95 9.39
C LYS A 254 9.14 -1.54 9.24
N LYS A 255 10.28 -1.27 9.89
CA LYS A 255 10.92 0.04 9.79
C LYS A 255 11.24 0.39 8.33
N PHE A 256 11.78 -0.55 7.57
CA PHE A 256 12.15 -0.34 6.17
C PHE A 256 10.96 0.09 5.28
N PHE A 257 9.84 -0.63 5.32
CA PHE A 257 8.66 -0.27 4.51
C PHE A 257 8.02 1.04 4.96
N TRP A 258 7.98 1.30 6.27
CA TRP A 258 7.52 2.59 6.78
C TRP A 258 8.45 3.75 6.41
N ASP A 259 9.77 3.56 6.44
CA ASP A 259 10.73 4.57 6.00
C ASP A 259 10.54 4.89 4.50
N ALA A 260 10.23 3.89 3.67
CA ALA A 260 9.95 4.09 2.24
C ALA A 260 8.75 5.03 2.03
N VAL A 261 7.63 4.75 2.72
CA VAL A 261 6.41 5.58 2.68
C VAL A 261 6.67 6.98 3.24
N LEU A 262 7.32 7.10 4.40
CA LEU A 262 7.61 8.41 5.02
C LEU A 262 8.55 9.25 4.16
N SER A 263 9.53 8.63 3.52
CA SER A 263 10.47 9.31 2.62
C SER A 263 9.78 9.76 1.32
N SER A 264 8.84 8.97 0.78
CA SER A 264 7.95 9.39 -0.30
C SER A 264 7.12 10.60 0.12
N HIS A 265 6.45 10.50 1.27
CA HIS A 265 5.52 11.53 1.73
C HIS A 265 6.20 12.87 1.95
N ALA A 266 7.44 12.88 2.48
CA ALA A 266 8.22 14.09 2.66
C ALA A 266 8.44 14.90 1.35
N LEU A 267 8.22 14.28 0.19
CA LEU A 267 8.40 14.89 -1.13
C LEU A 267 7.10 15.41 -1.76
N VAL A 268 5.92 15.08 -1.19
CA VAL A 268 4.60 15.52 -1.71
C VAL A 268 4.57 17.03 -1.90
N ASP A 269 5.05 17.76 -0.90
CA ASP A 269 5.12 19.22 -0.92
C ASP A 269 5.94 19.74 -2.11
N SER A 270 7.04 19.08 -2.44
CA SER A 270 7.89 19.47 -3.57
C SER A 270 7.20 19.15 -4.89
N VAL A 271 6.62 17.96 -5.04
CA VAL A 271 5.85 17.57 -6.23
C VAL A 271 4.78 18.60 -6.54
N LEU A 272 3.94 18.95 -5.56
CA LEU A 272 2.84 19.88 -5.75
C LEU A 272 3.33 21.33 -5.96
N LYS A 273 4.19 21.85 -5.08
CA LYS A 273 4.59 23.27 -5.12
C LYS A 273 5.47 23.62 -6.31
N VAL A 274 6.35 22.70 -6.74
CA VAL A 274 7.22 22.94 -7.90
C VAL A 274 6.39 22.99 -9.18
N GLU A 275 5.49 22.03 -9.39
CA GLU A 275 4.60 22.04 -10.55
C GLU A 275 3.71 23.27 -10.53
N LYS A 276 3.13 23.65 -9.38
CA LYS A 276 2.25 24.81 -9.27
C LYS A 276 2.95 26.12 -9.63
N ARG A 277 4.19 26.30 -9.17
CA ARG A 277 5.00 27.46 -9.52
C ARG A 277 5.34 27.48 -11.01
N LEU A 278 5.65 26.31 -11.57
CA LEU A 278 5.99 26.20 -12.99
C LEU A 278 4.78 26.50 -13.88
N SER A 279 3.60 25.93 -13.60
CA SER A 279 2.38 26.18 -14.38
C SER A 279 1.95 27.66 -14.37
N GLN A 280 2.31 28.43 -13.35
CA GLN A 280 2.06 29.87 -13.29
C GLN A 280 3.03 30.72 -14.12
N THR A 281 4.21 30.18 -14.43
CA THR A 281 5.30 30.93 -15.11
C THR A 281 5.57 30.42 -16.53
N TYR A 282 5.20 29.19 -16.84
CA TYR A 282 5.35 28.58 -18.15
C TYR A 282 4.18 28.97 -19.08
N PRO A 283 4.40 29.25 -20.38
CA PRO A 283 3.33 29.59 -21.32
C PRO A 283 2.22 28.53 -21.33
N GLY A 284 0.99 28.94 -21.03
CA GLY A 284 -0.14 28.02 -20.81
C GLY A 284 -0.50 27.17 -22.04
N ASP A 285 -0.30 27.71 -23.24
CA ASP A 285 -0.47 27.05 -24.53
C ASP A 285 0.60 25.98 -24.83
N GLN A 286 1.69 25.95 -24.06
CA GLN A 286 2.81 25.01 -24.20
C GLN A 286 2.88 23.97 -23.08
N GLN A 287 1.94 23.99 -22.13
CA GLN A 287 1.92 23.03 -21.02
C GLN A 287 1.33 21.68 -21.45
N TYR A 288 0.33 21.70 -22.33
CA TYR A 288 -0.40 20.49 -22.74
C TYR A 288 -0.37 20.27 -24.25
N CYS A 289 -0.13 19.03 -24.63
CA CYS A 289 -0.05 18.54 -26.00
C CYS A 289 -0.99 17.33 -26.16
N PHE A 290 -1.32 17.00 -27.40
CA PHE A 290 -2.03 15.76 -27.72
C PHE A 290 -1.05 14.75 -28.29
N GLU A 291 -1.08 13.54 -27.76
CA GLU A 291 -0.26 12.41 -28.20
C GLU A 291 -1.13 11.19 -28.45
N GLU A 292 -0.72 10.33 -29.39
CA GLU A 292 -1.40 9.07 -29.64
C GLU A 292 -0.87 7.99 -28.69
N ARG A 293 -1.75 7.44 -27.84
CA ARG A 293 -1.47 6.30 -26.95
C ARG A 293 -2.49 5.21 -27.19
N LEU A 294 -2.04 4.00 -27.54
CA LEU A 294 -2.91 2.84 -27.81
C LEU A 294 -4.05 3.16 -28.80
N GLY A 295 -3.74 3.93 -29.85
CA GLY A 295 -4.71 4.33 -30.88
C GLY A 295 -5.73 5.40 -30.44
N ARG A 296 -5.52 6.05 -29.29
CA ARG A 296 -6.37 7.15 -28.78
C ARG A 296 -5.55 8.42 -28.63
N SER A 297 -6.14 9.55 -28.99
CA SER A 297 -5.55 10.86 -28.71
C SER A 297 -5.75 11.22 -27.24
N VAL A 298 -4.65 11.42 -26.52
CA VAL A 298 -4.62 11.74 -25.09
C VAL A 298 -4.01 13.12 -24.90
N ARG A 299 -4.71 13.98 -24.15
CA ARG A 299 -4.15 15.26 -23.71
C ARG A 299 -3.18 14.99 -22.55
N THR A 300 -1.91 15.32 -22.73
CA THR A 300 -0.83 15.10 -21.76
C THR A 300 0.10 16.31 -21.67
N GLN A 301 1.03 16.31 -20.73
CA GLN A 301 2.03 17.37 -20.61
C GLN A 301 3.02 17.31 -21.77
N CYS A 302 3.21 18.44 -22.46
CA CYS A 302 4.21 18.55 -23.53
C CYS A 302 5.62 18.22 -23.02
N GLU A 303 6.46 17.63 -23.87
CA GLU A 303 7.82 17.23 -23.52
C GLU A 303 8.66 18.38 -22.94
N ALA A 304 8.58 19.59 -23.50
CA ALA A 304 9.32 20.75 -22.99
C ALA A 304 8.87 21.17 -21.57
N TYR A 305 7.57 21.11 -21.29
CA TYR A 305 7.03 21.37 -19.95
C TYR A 305 7.44 20.26 -18.97
N ALA A 306 7.38 19.00 -19.40
CA ALA A 306 7.85 17.85 -18.64
C ALA A 306 9.34 17.97 -18.29
N ALA A 307 10.19 18.34 -19.23
CA ALA A 307 11.63 18.55 -19.02
C ALA A 307 11.90 19.71 -18.05
N ALA A 308 11.14 20.81 -18.15
CA ALA A 308 11.26 21.94 -17.23
C ALA A 308 10.88 21.55 -15.80
N TYR A 309 9.78 20.80 -15.64
CA TYR A 309 9.37 20.28 -14.33
C TYR A 309 10.39 19.27 -13.77
N HIS A 310 10.83 18.32 -14.58
CA HIS A 310 11.84 17.32 -14.21
C HIS A 310 13.14 17.98 -13.72
N LYS A 311 13.64 18.96 -14.48
CA LYS A 311 14.80 19.77 -14.10
C LYS A 311 14.58 20.53 -12.78
N ALA A 312 13.39 21.12 -12.59
CA ALA A 312 13.06 21.85 -11.37
C ALA A 312 12.93 20.92 -10.14
N MET A 313 12.62 19.65 -10.36
CA MET A 313 12.60 18.60 -9.33
C MET A 313 13.99 18.07 -8.97
N GLY A 314 15.05 18.49 -9.69
CA GLY A 314 16.45 18.33 -9.25
C GLY A 314 16.90 16.88 -9.02
N GLY A 315 16.48 15.95 -9.88
CA GLY A 315 16.83 14.52 -9.77
C GLY A 315 15.97 13.72 -8.78
N MET A 316 14.93 14.32 -8.19
CA MET A 316 14.06 13.63 -7.24
C MET A 316 13.40 12.36 -7.79
N VAL A 317 12.91 12.41 -9.04
CA VAL A 317 12.21 11.27 -9.67
C VAL A 317 13.18 10.10 -9.84
N GLU A 318 14.38 10.36 -10.36
CA GLU A 318 15.45 9.37 -10.47
C GLU A 318 15.85 8.82 -9.09
N ALA A 319 15.95 9.68 -8.06
CA ALA A 319 16.28 9.23 -6.72
C ALA A 319 15.22 8.26 -6.15
N ARG A 320 13.92 8.50 -6.39
CA ARG A 320 12.85 7.56 -6.00
C ARG A 320 12.87 6.29 -6.84
N TRP A 321 13.12 6.42 -8.15
CA TRP A 321 13.28 5.29 -9.07
C TRP A 321 14.39 4.34 -8.62
N ARG A 322 15.60 4.87 -8.35
CA ARG A 322 16.75 4.13 -7.83
C ARG A 322 16.45 3.49 -6.47
N ALA A 323 15.80 4.22 -5.57
CA ALA A 323 15.39 3.69 -4.27
C ALA A 323 14.42 2.51 -4.41
N ALA A 324 13.45 2.58 -5.33
CA ALA A 324 12.52 1.49 -5.61
C ALA A 324 13.26 0.25 -6.15
N ILE A 325 14.18 0.41 -7.11
CA ILE A 325 14.98 -0.71 -7.65
C ILE A 325 15.74 -1.43 -6.53
N MET A 326 16.44 -0.69 -5.67
CA MET A 326 17.18 -1.25 -4.55
C MET A 326 16.25 -1.91 -3.53
N ALA A 327 15.11 -1.30 -3.23
CA ALA A 327 14.15 -1.83 -2.27
C ALA A 327 13.53 -3.15 -2.73
N ILE A 328 13.14 -3.26 -4.00
CA ILE A 328 12.59 -4.49 -4.59
C ILE A 328 13.63 -5.62 -4.49
N GLY A 329 14.86 -5.36 -4.95
CA GLY A 329 15.94 -6.34 -4.88
C GLY A 329 16.24 -6.80 -3.45
N SER A 330 16.33 -5.85 -2.52
CA SER A 330 16.58 -6.10 -1.09
C SER A 330 15.44 -6.87 -0.42
N ALA A 331 14.19 -6.61 -0.79
CA ALA A 331 13.03 -7.32 -0.26
C ALA A 331 12.97 -8.77 -0.73
N TRP A 332 13.19 -9.01 -2.03
CA TRP A 332 13.30 -10.37 -2.59
C TRP A 332 14.46 -11.15 -1.97
N PHE A 333 15.64 -10.52 -1.88
CA PHE A 333 16.81 -11.12 -1.23
C PHE A 333 16.54 -11.45 0.24
N THR A 334 15.92 -10.53 0.98
CA THR A 334 15.55 -10.74 2.39
C THR A 334 14.60 -11.92 2.55
N ALA A 335 13.60 -12.05 1.68
CA ALA A 335 12.64 -13.16 1.73
C ALA A 335 13.34 -14.51 1.49
N TRP A 336 14.28 -14.55 0.54
CA TRP A 336 15.07 -15.75 0.25
C TRP A 336 16.01 -16.13 1.40
N VAL A 337 16.64 -15.13 2.04
CA VAL A 337 17.48 -15.36 3.24
C VAL A 337 16.65 -15.86 4.40
N ASP A 338 15.51 -15.22 4.69
CA ASP A 338 14.61 -15.62 5.78
C ASP A 338 14.06 -17.04 5.58
N ALA A 339 13.93 -17.49 4.33
CA ALA A 339 13.53 -18.84 3.95
C ALA A 339 14.64 -19.91 4.07
N GLY A 340 15.84 -19.55 4.56
CA GLY A 340 16.98 -20.44 4.68
C GLY A 340 17.78 -20.64 3.39
N GLN A 341 17.72 -19.68 2.47
CA GLN A 341 18.52 -19.65 1.23
C GLN A 341 18.39 -20.92 0.37
N PRO A 342 17.16 -21.35 0.01
CA PRO A 342 16.96 -22.55 -0.78
C PRO A 342 17.64 -22.44 -2.16
N ASP A 343 18.23 -23.54 -2.62
CA ASP A 343 18.78 -23.64 -3.98
C ASP A 343 17.68 -23.52 -5.03
N LEU A 344 17.77 -22.48 -5.87
CA LEU A 344 16.78 -22.19 -6.92
C LEU A 344 17.10 -22.88 -8.26
N ARG A 345 18.30 -23.47 -8.42
CA ARG A 345 18.70 -24.15 -9.68
C ARG A 345 17.72 -25.26 -10.10
N PRO A 346 17.20 -26.10 -9.18
CA PRO A 346 16.20 -27.13 -9.54
C PRO A 346 14.87 -26.56 -10.03
N LEU A 347 14.63 -25.26 -9.88
CA LEU A 347 13.38 -24.60 -10.26
C LEU A 347 13.42 -23.96 -11.66
N LEU A 348 14.58 -23.93 -12.32
CA LEU A 348 14.81 -23.24 -13.60
C LEU A 348 14.06 -23.81 -14.81
N GLY A 349 13.60 -25.07 -14.76
CA GLY A 349 13.01 -25.77 -15.91
C GLY A 349 11.55 -26.15 -15.73
N LYS A 350 10.83 -25.51 -14.80
CA LYS A 350 9.40 -25.74 -14.63
C LYS A 350 8.65 -24.64 -15.38
N ASP A 351 8.22 -24.96 -16.61
CA ASP A 351 7.37 -24.08 -17.39
C ASP A 351 6.10 -23.75 -16.62
N TYR A 352 5.71 -22.48 -16.64
CA TYR A 352 4.53 -21.97 -15.97
C TYR A 352 3.39 -22.03 -16.95
N VAL A 353 2.31 -22.67 -16.54
CA VAL A 353 1.05 -22.55 -17.27
C VAL A 353 0.53 -21.14 -16.98
N GLU A 354 0.20 -20.37 -18.02
CA GLU A 354 -0.55 -19.11 -17.88
C GLU A 354 -1.72 -19.35 -16.93
N ASP A 355 -1.78 -18.56 -15.86
CA ASP A 355 -2.77 -18.76 -14.82
C ASP A 355 -4.15 -18.38 -15.39
N ALA A 356 -5.15 -19.24 -15.21
CA ALA A 356 -6.54 -18.90 -15.51
C ALA A 356 -6.99 -17.61 -14.78
N GLU A 357 -6.31 -17.28 -13.67
CA GLU A 357 -6.44 -16.01 -12.95
C GLU A 357 -6.03 -14.79 -13.79
N ALA A 358 -4.95 -14.84 -14.58
CA ALA A 358 -4.50 -13.73 -15.42
C ALA A 358 -5.50 -13.44 -16.55
N GLU A 359 -6.08 -14.48 -17.16
CA GLU A 359 -7.12 -14.32 -18.17
C GLU A 359 -8.42 -13.75 -17.55
N ALA A 360 -8.78 -14.18 -16.35
CA ALA A 360 -9.92 -13.64 -15.61
C ALA A 360 -9.72 -12.17 -15.21
N LEU A 361 -8.51 -11.79 -14.77
CA LEU A 361 -8.14 -10.41 -14.47
C LEU A 361 -8.22 -9.51 -15.70
N ASN A 362 -7.72 -9.96 -16.85
CA ASN A 362 -7.83 -9.21 -18.11
C ASN A 362 -9.29 -8.99 -18.51
N LYS A 363 -10.17 -9.99 -18.33
CA LYS A 363 -11.62 -9.84 -18.57
C LYS A 363 -12.26 -8.83 -17.61
N ALA A 364 -11.90 -8.86 -16.32
CA ALA A 364 -12.39 -7.90 -15.34
C ALA A 364 -11.91 -6.47 -15.61
N TYR A 365 -10.65 -6.30 -15.99
CA TYR A 365 -10.07 -5.01 -16.39
C TYR A 365 -10.83 -4.39 -17.58
N GLN A 366 -11.15 -5.20 -18.60
CA GLN A 366 -11.91 -4.75 -19.77
C GLN A 366 -13.35 -4.32 -19.45
N ALA A 367 -13.93 -4.74 -18.31
CA ALA A 367 -15.29 -4.37 -17.90
C ALA A 367 -15.40 -2.93 -17.34
N GLY A 368 -14.27 -2.27 -17.03
CA GLY A 368 -14.17 -0.81 -16.97
C GLY A 368 -14.43 -0.11 -15.62
N GLU A 369 -15.07 -0.74 -14.64
CA GLU A 369 -15.34 -0.08 -13.34
C GLU A 369 -14.26 -0.42 -12.29
N ALA A 370 -13.30 0.48 -12.11
CA ALA A 370 -12.30 0.36 -11.04
C ALA A 370 -12.96 0.54 -9.66
N LYS A 371 -12.59 -0.30 -8.68
CA LYS A 371 -13.00 -0.13 -7.29
C LYS A 371 -11.91 0.61 -6.52
N GLY A 372 -12.29 1.41 -5.51
CA GLY A 372 -11.36 2.20 -4.69
C GLY A 372 -11.48 3.70 -4.92
N ARG A 373 -10.42 4.46 -4.60
CA ARG A 373 -10.41 5.93 -4.80
C ARG A 373 -10.56 6.26 -6.29
N PRO A 374 -11.42 7.23 -6.67
CA PRO A 374 -11.66 7.55 -8.07
C PRO A 374 -10.38 8.11 -8.69
N HIS A 375 -9.76 7.38 -9.62
CA HIS A 375 -8.52 7.77 -10.31
C HIS A 375 -8.73 8.79 -11.45
N GLU A 376 -9.99 9.05 -11.83
CA GLU A 376 -10.36 9.92 -12.93
C GLU A 376 -11.21 11.10 -12.43
N GLY A 377 -10.77 12.31 -12.79
CA GLY A 377 -11.49 13.57 -12.68
C GLY A 377 -11.21 14.42 -13.90
#